data_AF-A0A961U901-F1
#
_entry.id   AF-A0A961U901-F1
#
_cell.length_a   1.000
_cell.length_b   1.000
_cell.length_c   1.000
_cell.angle_alpha   90.00
_cell.angle_beta   90.00
_cell.angle_gamma   90.00
#
_symmetry.space_group_name_H-M   'P 1'
#
loop_
_entity.id
_entity.type
_entity.pdbx_description
1 polymer ?
#
loop_
_entity_poly.entity_id
_entity_poly.type
_entity_poly.pdbx_seq_one_letter_code
_entity_poly.pdbx_strand_id
1 'polypeptide(L)' 'MSDDDIVLSELSDDDLVQQMHDDLYDGLKEEIEEGVRILLDRKWTPYDVLTQALVEGMRIVGE' A
#
# COMPACT_ATOMS: atom_id res chain seq x y z
N MET A 1 16.46 -1.22 -13.40
CA MET A 1 16.67 -0.04 -12.54
C MET A 1 15.27 0.32 -12.10
N SER A 2 14.84 -0.08 -10.91
CA SER A 2 15.48 0.17 -9.62
C SER A 2 15.12 -0.90 -8.57
N ASP A 3 16.10 -1.70 -8.14
CA ASP A 3 16.09 -2.36 -6.81
C ASP A 3 16.61 -1.33 -5.78
N ASP A 4 16.05 -0.12 -5.78
CA ASP A 4 16.20 0.75 -4.63
C ASP A 4 15.06 0.33 -3.71
N ASP A 5 15.38 -0.38 -2.62
CA ASP A 5 14.44 -0.68 -1.54
C ASP A 5 13.75 0.63 -1.14
N ILE A 6 12.52 0.83 -1.62
CA ILE A 6 11.77 2.05 -1.35
C ILE A 6 11.43 2.05 0.13
N VAL A 7 11.78 3.14 0.81
CA VAL A 7 11.39 3.32 2.21
C VAL A 7 9.92 3.74 2.25
N LEU A 8 9.01 2.78 2.45
CA LEU A 8 7.55 3.01 2.46
C LEU A 8 7.12 4.14 3.40
N SER A 9 7.81 4.28 4.54
CA SER A 9 7.50 5.31 5.53
C SER A 9 7.81 6.75 5.09
N GLU A 10 8.64 6.93 4.06
CA GLU A 10 8.98 8.23 3.49
C GLU A 10 7.99 8.68 2.39
N LEU A 11 7.17 7.76 1.88
CA LEU A 11 6.17 8.05 0.85
C LEU A 11 5.04 8.91 1.41
N SER A 12 4.41 9.73 0.56
CA SER A 12 3.13 10.36 0.91
C SER A 12 2.04 9.30 1.06
N ASP A 13 0.89 9.65 1.64
CA ASP A 13 -0.22 8.69 1.77
C ASP A 13 -0.68 8.18 0.40
N ASP A 14 -0.77 9.06 -0.60
CA ASP A 14 -1.20 8.72 -1.95
C ASP A 14 -0.17 7.81 -2.64
N ASP A 15 1.12 8.13 -2.52
CA ASP A 15 2.19 7.32 -3.12
C ASP A 15 2.32 5.95 -2.44
N LEU A 16 2.15 5.90 -1.11
CA LEU A 16 2.14 4.66 -0.35
C LEU A 16 0.98 3.76 -0.78
N VAL A 17 -0.21 4.33 -0.98
CA VAL A 17 -1.37 3.58 -1.48
C VAL A 17 -1.12 3.03 -2.89
N GLN A 18 -0.51 3.82 -3.78
CA GLN A 18 -0.14 3.34 -5.12
C GLN A 18 0.89 2.22 -5.06
N GLN A 19 1.95 2.36 -4.26
CA GLN A 19 2.94 1.30 -4.07
C GLN A 19 2.31 0.02 -3.52
N MET A 20 1.40 0.14 -2.54
CA MET A 20 0.65 -1.00 -2.01
C MET A 20 -0.24 -1.67 -3.07
N HIS A 21 -0.69 -0.97 -4.11
CA HIS A 21 -1.42 -1.59 -5.22
C HIS A 21 -0.51 -2.48 -6.07
N ASP A 22 0.71 -2.01 -6.36
CA ASP A 22 1.72 -2.79 -7.07
C ASP A 22 2.18 -3.99 -6.23
N ASP A 23 2.41 -3.80 -4.93
CA ASP A 23 2.79 -4.88 -4.00
C ASP A 23 1.69 -5.96 -3.88
N LEU A 24 0.42 -5.57 -3.94
CA LEU A 24 -0.71 -6.52 -4.00
C LEU A 24 -0.73 -7.31 -5.31
N TYR A 25 -0.40 -6.66 -6.43
CA TYR A 25 -0.29 -7.33 -7.72
C TYR A 25 0.83 -8.36 -7.74
N ASP A 26 2.00 -7.99 -7.20
CA ASP A 26 3.18 -8.84 -7.13
C ASP A 26 3.11 -9.88 -5.98
N GLY A 27 2.12 -9.78 -5.09
CA GLY A 27 1.90 -10.71 -3.98
C GLY A 27 2.89 -10.53 -2.82
N LEU A 28 3.43 -9.32 -2.65
CA LEU A 28 4.42 -8.96 -1.64
C LEU A 28 3.76 -8.73 -0.27
N LYS A 29 3.52 -9.81 0.47
CA LYS A 29 2.83 -9.75 1.77
C LYS A 29 3.51 -8.86 2.81
N GLU A 30 4.85 -8.89 2.89
CA GLU A 30 5.60 -8.18 3.93
C GLU A 30 5.50 -6.66 3.75
N GLU A 31 5.62 -6.18 2.52
CA GLU A 31 5.43 -4.77 2.13
C GLU A 31 4.00 -4.28 2.45
N ILE A 32 2.98 -5.11 2.17
CA ILE A 32 1.58 -4.78 2.51
C ILE A 32 1.37 -4.67 4.01
N GLU A 33 1.95 -5.58 4.79
CA GLU A 33 1.84 -5.51 6.25
C GLU A 33 2.49 -4.23 6.80
N GLU A 34 3.63 -3.82 6.25
CA GLU A 34 4.30 -2.57 6.59
C GLU A 34 3.46 -1.35 6.19
N GLY A 35 2.99 -1.26 4.95
CA GLY A 35 2.16 -0.16 4.47
C GLY A 35 0.87 0.02 5.28
N VAL A 36 0.20 -1.07 5.65
CA VAL A 36 -0.98 -1.03 6.55
C VAL A 36 -0.64 -0.42 7.91
N ARG A 37 0.48 -0.82 8.53
CA ARG A 37 0.89 -0.26 9.83
C ARG A 37 1.21 1.22 9.72
N ILE A 38 1.90 1.64 8.66
CA ILE A 38 2.23 3.04 8.42
C ILE A 38 0.94 3.88 8.30
N LEU A 39 -0.03 3.46 7.49
CA LEU A 39 -1.30 4.19 7.33
C LEU A 39 -2.05 4.32 8.66
N LEU A 40 -2.10 3.23 9.45
CA LEU A 40 -2.72 3.26 10.79
C LEU A 40 -1.99 4.22 11.75
N ASP A 41 -0.66 4.25 11.73
CA ASP A 41 0.14 5.19 12.53
C ASP A 41 -0.11 6.64 12.09
N ARG A 42 -0.34 6.86 10.80
CA ARG A 42 -0.76 8.13 10.19
C ARG A 42 -2.24 8.49 10.45
N LYS A 43 -2.91 7.74 11.34
CA LYS A 43 -4.30 7.96 11.79
C LYS A 43 -5.36 7.70 10.72
N TRP A 44 -5.05 6.93 9.69
CA TRP A 44 -6.08 6.37 8.83
C TRP A 44 -6.99 5.46 9.65
N THR A 45 -8.28 5.48 9.34
CA THR A 45 -9.18 4.51 9.97
C THR A 45 -8.95 3.13 9.35
N PRO A 46 -9.12 2.03 10.12
CA PRO A 46 -9.00 0.68 9.55
C PRO A 46 -9.93 0.43 8.36
N TYR A 47 -11.06 1.15 8.32
CA TYR A 47 -11.99 1.09 7.19
C TYR A 47 -11.42 1.72 5.93
N ASP A 48 -10.77 2.88 6.05
CA ASP A 48 -10.14 3.57 4.92
C ASP A 48 -8.97 2.76 4.36
N VAL A 49 -8.15 2.18 5.23
CA VAL A 49 -7.06 1.28 4.81
C VAL A 49 -7.60 0.07 4.05
N LEU A 50 -8.65 -0.58 4.57
CA LEU A 50 -9.25 -1.73 3.89
C LEU A 50 -9.85 -1.35 2.53
N THR A 51 -10.56 -0.22 2.45
CA THR A 51 -11.33 0.13 1.25
C THR A 51 -10.49 0.79 0.16
N GLN A 52 -9.57 1.68 0.53
CA GLN A 52 -8.78 2.48 -0.42
C GLN A 52 -7.42 1.84 -0.73
N ALA A 53 -6.71 1.30 0.27
CA ALA A 53 -5.40 0.70 0.02
C ALA A 53 -5.52 -0.74 -0.50
N LEU A 54 -6.39 -1.56 0.11
CA LEU A 54 -6.44 -3.00 -0.20
C LEU A 54 -7.47 -3.39 -1.26
N VAL A 55 -8.72 -2.96 -1.10
CA VAL A 55 -9.81 -3.35 -2.01
C VAL A 55 -9.72 -2.63 -3.35
N GLU A 56 -9.33 -1.36 -3.36
CA GLU A 56 -9.17 -0.61 -4.60
C GLU A 56 -7.99 -1.13 -5.44
N GLY A 57 -6.88 -1.51 -4.80
CA GLY A 57 -5.76 -2.16 -5.48
C GLY A 57 -6.17 -3.45 -6.20
N MET A 58 -6.97 -4.31 -5.56
CA MET A 58 -7.51 -5.52 -6.21
C MET A 58 -8.52 -5.23 -7.32
N ARG A 59 -9.23 -4.08 -7.29
CA ARG A 59 -10.16 -3.69 -8.35
C ARG A 59 -9.43 -3.26 -9.62
N ILE A 60 -8.37 -2.46 -9.48
CA ILE A 60 -7.60 -1.90 -10.60
C ILE A 60 -6.89 -3.02 -11.38
N VAL A 61 -6.40 -4.04 -10.67
CA VAL A 61 -5.68 -5.19 -11.26
C VAL A 61 -6.56 -6.09 -12.14
N GLY A 62 -7.89 -6.05 -11.98
CA GLY A 62 -8.82 -6.96 -12.65
C GLY A 62 -9.48 -6.45 -13.94
N GLU A 63 -9.22 -5.20 -14.35
CA GLU A 63 -9.71 -4.62 -15.62
C GLU A 63 -8.80 -4.89 -16.81
#